data_AF-A0A843RRX7-F1
#
_entry.id   AF-A0A843RRX7-F1
#
_cell.length_a   1.000
_cell.length_b   1.000
_cell.length_c   1.000
_cell.angle_alpha   90.00
_cell.angle_beta   90.00
_cell.angle_gamma   90.00
#
_symmetry.space_group_name_H-M   'P 1'
#
loop_
_entity.id
_entity.type
_entity.pdbx_description
1 polymer ?
#
loop_
_entity_poly.entity_id
_entity_poly.type
_entity_poly.pdbx_seq_one_letter_code
_entity_poly.pdbx_strand_id
1 'polypeptide(L)'
;MDSGEIKKRLRQTVDRVRRESVSRRQAIDDARRDWEGVLEQATPLVRQFVQALRAERVAFTLGTPVGALRLDADRRPSDYIALSLDTARRPAAVVGQISYTRGQHVVVSERVVAEGAAIAAITEEQVLAFLLEAVVPFVE
;
A
#
# COMPACT_ATOMS: atom_id res chain seq x y z
N MET A 1 -5.58 26.06 38.81
CA MET A 1 -5.64 26.18 37.35
C MET A 1 -6.94 26.87 37.03
N ASP A 2 -6.90 28.10 36.54
CA ASP A 2 -8.12 28.91 36.32
C ASP A 2 -8.73 28.70 34.94
N SER A 3 -10.02 29.00 34.82
CA SER A 3 -10.79 28.93 33.56
C SER A 3 -10.09 29.67 32.40
N GLY A 4 -9.39 30.77 32.68
CA GLY A 4 -8.61 31.51 31.68
C GLY A 4 -7.40 30.73 31.14
N GLU A 5 -6.71 29.97 32.00
CA GLU A 5 -5.57 29.15 31.60
C GLU A 5 -6.03 27.94 30.76
N ILE A 6 -7.16 27.33 31.14
CA ILE A 6 -7.79 26.23 30.38
C ILE A 6 -8.20 26.73 28.99
N LYS A 7 -8.86 27.89 28.89
CA LYS A 7 -9.24 28.50 27.60
C LYS A 7 -8.02 28.79 26.72
N LYS A 8 -6.92 29.28 27.30
CA LYS A 8 -5.67 29.55 26.58
C LYS A 8 -5.05 28.26 26.02
N ARG A 9 -4.89 27.21 26.85
CA ARG A 9 -4.34 25.92 26.43
C ARG A 9 -5.23 25.21 25.41
N LEU A 10 -6.55 25.31 25.56
CA LEU A 10 -7.51 24.78 24.58
C LEU A 10 -7.38 25.48 23.23
N ARG A 11 -7.33 26.82 23.21
CA ARG A 11 -7.15 27.59 21.96
C ARG A 11 -5.85 27.22 21.25
N GLN A 12 -4.74 27.15 21.97
CA GLN A 12 -3.45 26.72 21.42
C GLN A 12 -3.50 25.30 20.82
N THR A 13 -4.20 24.38 21.49
CA THR A 13 -4.38 23.01 21.00
C THR A 13 -5.24 22.99 19.73
N VAL A 14 -6.34 23.73 19.69
CA VAL A 14 -7.20 23.85 18.49
C VAL A 14 -6.43 24.45 17.32
N ASP A 15 -5.67 25.52 17.55
CA ASP A 15 -4.87 26.18 16.51
C ASP A 15 -3.74 25.27 15.98
N ARG A 16 -3.18 24.43 16.86
CA ARG A 16 -2.19 23.41 16.47
C ARG A 16 -2.84 22.32 15.61
N VAL A 17 -3.96 21.74 16.05
CA VAL A 17 -4.68 20.70 15.30
C VAL A 17 -5.16 21.23 13.94
N ARG A 18 -5.59 22.50 13.85
CA ARG A 18 -5.95 23.14 12.57
C ARG A 18 -4.78 23.21 11.61
N ARG A 19 -3.60 23.68 12.07
CA ARG A 19 -2.38 23.75 11.25
C ARG A 19 -1.91 22.36 10.82
N GLU A 20 -1.89 21.40 11.74
CA GLU A 20 -1.58 20.00 11.44
C GLU A 20 -2.58 19.42 10.42
N SER A 21 -3.86 19.81 10.46
CA SER A 21 -4.86 19.33 9.49
C SER A 21 -4.59 19.78 8.06
N VAL A 22 -4.11 21.02 7.85
CA VAL A 22 -3.76 21.51 6.51
C VAL A 22 -2.52 20.78 5.99
N SER A 23 -1.47 20.72 6.81
CA SER A 23 -0.23 20.00 6.45
C SER A 23 -0.50 18.51 6.17
N ARG A 24 -1.40 17.88 6.93
CA ARG A 24 -1.80 16.47 6.71
C ARG A 24 -2.50 16.25 5.38
N ARG A 25 -3.34 17.20 4.94
CA ARG A 25 -3.99 17.09 3.62
C ARG A 25 -2.96 17.16 2.51
N GLN A 26 -2.05 18.14 2.58
CA GLN A 26 -0.95 18.27 1.63
C GLN A 26 -0.11 16.99 1.56
N ALA A 27 0.31 16.44 2.70
CA ALA A 27 1.09 15.21 2.74
C ALA A 27 0.36 13.99 2.16
N ILE A 28 -0.97 13.89 2.33
CA ILE A 28 -1.78 12.83 1.72
C ILE A 28 -1.87 13.02 0.20
N ASP A 29 -2.07 14.26 -0.26
CA ASP A 29 -2.18 14.56 -1.68
C ASP A 29 -0.83 14.39 -2.40
N ASP A 30 0.29 14.71 -1.74
CA ASP A 30 1.65 14.41 -2.22
C ASP A 30 1.86 12.89 -2.33
N ALA A 31 1.57 12.14 -1.26
CA ALA A 31 1.72 10.68 -1.26
C ALA A 31 0.85 9.99 -2.32
N ARG A 32 -0.35 10.52 -2.62
CA ARG A 32 -1.20 10.02 -3.71
C ARG A 32 -0.56 10.25 -5.08
N ARG A 33 -0.07 11.46 -5.34
CA ARG A 33 0.62 11.79 -6.60
C ARG A 33 1.87 10.93 -6.79
N ASP A 34 2.67 10.78 -5.75
CA ASP A 34 3.87 9.94 -5.79
C ASP A 34 3.51 8.48 -6.08
N TRP A 35 2.46 7.96 -5.42
CA TRP A 35 1.99 6.60 -5.66
C TRP A 35 1.40 6.39 -7.06
N GLU A 36 0.64 7.35 -7.58
CA GLU A 36 0.14 7.32 -8.96
C GLU A 36 1.29 7.21 -9.98
N GLY A 37 2.36 7.99 -9.80
CA GLY A 37 3.56 7.89 -10.64
C GLY A 37 4.23 6.52 -10.56
N VAL A 38 4.31 5.92 -9.37
CA VAL A 38 4.83 4.55 -9.20
C VAL A 38 3.92 3.51 -9.86
N LEU A 39 2.60 3.65 -9.76
CA LEU A 39 1.64 2.74 -10.40
C LEU A 39 1.81 2.69 -11.92
N GLU A 40 2.04 3.84 -12.56
CA GLU A 40 2.27 3.93 -14.00
C GLU A 40 3.50 3.12 -14.44
N GLN A 41 4.58 3.17 -13.65
CA GLN A 41 5.83 2.45 -13.91
C GLN A 41 5.72 0.95 -13.54
N ALA A 42 5.10 0.64 -12.41
CA ALA A 42 5.01 -0.71 -11.88
C ALA A 42 3.98 -1.58 -12.63
N THR A 43 2.92 -1.00 -13.20
CA THR A 43 1.85 -1.78 -13.86
C THR A 43 2.36 -2.64 -15.03
N PRO A 44 3.17 -2.11 -15.98
CA PRO A 44 3.80 -2.93 -17.03
C PRO A 44 4.67 -4.07 -16.49
N LEU A 45 5.50 -3.80 -15.48
CA LEU A 45 6.33 -4.81 -14.81
C LEU A 45 5.48 -5.93 -14.21
N VAL A 46 4.45 -5.57 -13.45
CA VAL A 46 3.54 -6.54 -12.80
C VAL A 46 2.82 -7.38 -13.86
N ARG A 47 2.44 -6.78 -15.00
CA ARG A 47 1.86 -7.52 -16.12
C ARG A 47 2.84 -8.55 -16.68
N GLN A 48 4.10 -8.19 -16.86
CA GLN A 48 5.14 -9.13 -17.30
C GLN A 48 5.36 -10.25 -16.28
N PHE A 49 5.39 -9.92 -15.00
CA PHE A 49 5.48 -10.88 -13.90
C PHE A 49 4.32 -11.89 -13.94
N VAL A 50 3.08 -11.44 -14.14
CA VAL A 50 1.91 -12.34 -14.31
C VAL A 50 2.05 -13.25 -15.53
N GLN A 51 2.60 -12.76 -16.65
CA GLN A 51 2.85 -13.63 -17.81
C GLN A 51 3.92 -14.69 -17.52
N ALA A 52 4.97 -14.32 -16.77
CA ALA A 52 6.00 -15.26 -16.35
C ALA A 52 5.44 -16.36 -15.42
N LEU A 53 4.63 -15.98 -14.41
CA LEU A 53 3.95 -16.93 -13.53
C LEU A 53 3.06 -17.91 -14.30
N ARG A 54 2.36 -17.42 -15.32
CA ARG A 54 1.51 -18.25 -16.17
C ARG A 54 2.32 -19.33 -16.91
N ALA A 55 3.54 -19.03 -17.35
CA ALA A 55 4.43 -20.01 -17.96
C ALA A 55 4.80 -21.14 -16.98
N GLU A 56 4.91 -20.81 -15.69
CA GLU A 56 5.14 -21.76 -14.58
C GLU A 56 3.85 -22.42 -14.05
N ARG A 57 2.71 -22.28 -14.76
CA ARG A 57 1.39 -22.81 -14.37
C ARG A 57 0.83 -22.24 -13.06
N VAL A 58 1.34 -21.08 -12.65
CA VAL A 58 0.84 -20.30 -11.51
C VAL A 58 -0.03 -19.18 -12.08
N ALA A 59 -1.34 -19.30 -11.89
CA ALA A 59 -2.30 -18.43 -12.55
C ALA A 59 -2.75 -17.29 -11.63
N PHE A 60 -2.46 -16.07 -12.05
CA PHE A 60 -2.92 -14.84 -11.42
C PHE A 60 -3.57 -13.91 -12.46
N THR A 61 -4.50 -13.09 -11.99
CA THR A 61 -5.14 -12.03 -12.76
C THR A 61 -4.78 -10.67 -12.16
N LEU A 62 -4.22 -9.77 -12.97
CA LEU A 62 -3.89 -8.40 -12.58
C LEU A 62 -5.12 -7.49 -12.68
N GLY A 63 -5.50 -6.88 -11.56
CA GLY A 63 -6.42 -5.76 -11.46
C GLY A 63 -5.72 -4.49 -10.97
N THR A 64 -6.15 -3.34 -11.49
CA THR A 64 -5.67 -2.01 -11.11
C THR A 64 -6.82 -1.16 -10.59
N PRO A 65 -7.42 -1.49 -9.43
CA PRO A 65 -8.40 -0.61 -8.80
C PRO A 65 -7.75 0.74 -8.46
N VAL A 66 -8.58 1.78 -8.32
CA VAL A 66 -8.09 3.16 -8.10
C VAL A 66 -7.10 3.21 -6.94
N GLY A 67 -5.85 3.58 -7.24
CA GLY A 67 -4.78 3.71 -6.24
C GLY A 67 -4.21 2.38 -5.72
N ALA A 68 -4.34 1.27 -6.46
CA ALA A 68 -3.73 0.00 -6.05
C ALA A 68 -3.41 -0.93 -7.23
N LEU A 69 -2.43 -1.81 -7.00
CA LEU A 69 -2.13 -2.99 -7.81
C LEU A 69 -2.64 -4.22 -7.06
N ARG A 70 -3.36 -5.11 -7.73
CA ARG A 70 -3.87 -6.34 -7.14
C ARG A 70 -3.71 -7.49 -8.10
N LEU A 71 -3.14 -8.60 -7.62
CA LEU A 71 -3.03 -9.86 -8.32
C LEU A 71 -3.90 -10.86 -7.57
N ASP A 72 -5.03 -11.25 -8.16
CA ASP A 72 -5.90 -12.28 -7.61
C ASP A 72 -5.47 -13.65 -8.14
N ALA A 73 -5.32 -14.64 -7.27
CA ALA A 73 -4.98 -16.00 -7.67
C ALA A 73 -6.21 -16.70 -8.26
N ASP A 74 -6.09 -17.22 -9.48
CA ASP A 74 -7.25 -17.76 -10.20
C ASP A 74 -7.82 -19.03 -9.55
N ARG A 75 -7.01 -19.75 -8.77
CA ARG A 75 -7.40 -21.01 -8.12
C ARG A 75 -8.32 -20.81 -6.91
N ARG A 76 -8.19 -19.69 -6.19
CA ARG A 76 -8.91 -19.42 -4.94
C ARG A 76 -9.29 -17.95 -4.83
N PRO A 77 -10.58 -17.59 -4.71
CA PRO A 77 -11.02 -16.19 -4.70
C PRO A 77 -10.49 -15.35 -3.51
N SER A 78 -10.14 -15.99 -2.40
CA SER A 78 -9.59 -15.34 -1.20
C SER A 78 -8.10 -15.02 -1.29
N ASP A 79 -7.44 -15.52 -2.32
CA ASP A 79 -6.00 -15.58 -2.42
C ASP A 79 -5.53 -14.45 -3.35
N TYR A 80 -4.73 -13.52 -2.82
CA TYR A 80 -4.30 -12.34 -3.57
C TYR A 80 -3.00 -11.74 -3.04
N ILE A 81 -2.33 -10.98 -3.91
CA ILE A 81 -1.23 -10.08 -3.57
C ILE A 81 -1.67 -8.67 -3.95
N ALA A 82 -1.51 -7.68 -3.09
CA ALA A 82 -1.87 -6.29 -3.39
C ALA A 82 -0.82 -5.31 -2.90
N LEU A 83 -0.69 -4.19 -3.61
CA LEU A 83 0.05 -3.00 -3.21
C LEU A 83 -0.92 -1.82 -3.25
N SER A 84 -1.07 -1.09 -2.15
CA SER A 84 -1.99 0.04 -2.05
C SER A 84 -1.45 1.14 -1.14
N LEU A 85 -1.91 2.37 -1.36
CA LEU A 85 -1.56 3.49 -0.49
C LEU A 85 -2.50 3.54 0.73
N ASP A 86 -1.94 3.37 1.92
CA ASP A 86 -2.60 3.59 3.19
C ASP A 86 -2.38 5.05 3.66
N THR A 87 -3.43 5.86 3.54
CA THR A 87 -3.46 7.27 3.97
C THR A 87 -3.91 7.46 5.42
N ALA A 88 -4.35 6.39 6.09
CA ALA A 88 -4.69 6.42 7.51
C ALA A 88 -3.42 6.37 8.38
N ARG A 89 -2.37 5.71 7.88
CA ARG A 89 -1.02 5.75 8.47
C ARG A 89 -0.42 7.16 8.46
N ARG A 90 0.46 7.42 9.43
CA ARG A 90 1.21 8.67 9.53
C ARG A 90 2.69 8.37 9.81
N PRO A 91 3.59 8.59 8.82
CA PRO A 91 3.32 9.07 7.45
C PRO A 91 2.44 8.10 6.63
N ALA A 92 1.81 8.59 5.56
CA ALA A 92 1.08 7.72 4.62
C ALA A 92 2.07 6.72 4.01
N ALA A 93 1.63 5.49 3.75
CA ALA A 93 2.54 4.41 3.39
C ALA A 93 1.98 3.53 2.27
N VAL A 94 2.84 3.08 1.36
CA VAL A 94 2.51 2.00 0.44
C VAL A 94 2.64 0.69 1.20
N VAL A 95 1.56 -0.07 1.20
CA VAL A 95 1.40 -1.29 1.97
C VAL A 95 1.21 -2.45 1.00
N GLY A 96 2.02 -3.47 1.18
CA GLY A 96 1.88 -4.76 0.53
C GLY A 96 1.05 -5.71 1.38
N GLN A 97 -0.02 -6.25 0.81
CA GLN A 97 -0.89 -7.23 1.44
C GLN A 97 -0.82 -8.55 0.69
N ILE A 98 -0.73 -9.65 1.44
CA ILE A 98 -0.72 -11.00 0.90
C ILE A 98 -1.78 -11.78 1.67
N SER A 99 -2.75 -12.32 0.95
CA SER A 99 -3.78 -13.21 1.49
C SER A 99 -3.67 -14.55 0.79
N TYR A 100 -3.58 -15.64 1.54
CA TYR A 100 -3.57 -16.98 0.96
C TYR A 100 -4.24 -17.98 1.90
N THR A 101 -4.81 -19.03 1.31
CA THR A 101 -5.47 -20.08 2.09
C THR A 101 -4.51 -21.22 2.40
N ARG A 102 -4.31 -21.50 3.69
CA ARG A 102 -3.56 -22.66 4.17
C ARG A 102 -4.52 -23.65 4.84
N GLY A 103 -4.84 -24.74 4.14
CA GLY A 103 -5.83 -25.71 4.60
C GLY A 103 -7.23 -25.10 4.67
N GLN A 104 -7.76 -24.94 5.89
CA GLN A 104 -9.06 -24.29 6.17
C GLN A 104 -8.93 -22.84 6.65
N HIS A 105 -7.71 -22.33 6.82
CA HIS A 105 -7.47 -21.00 7.36
C HIS A 105 -7.01 -20.04 6.27
N VAL A 106 -7.47 -18.80 6.35
CA VAL A 106 -6.94 -17.70 5.55
C VAL A 106 -5.84 -17.00 6.35
N VAL A 107 -4.66 -16.90 5.77
CA VAL A 107 -3.53 -16.17 6.33
C VAL A 107 -3.43 -14.85 5.59
N VAL A 108 -3.46 -13.75 6.34
CA VAL A 108 -3.25 -12.40 5.81
C VAL A 108 -1.99 -11.83 6.44
N SER A 109 -1.07 -11.39 5.59
CA SER A 109 0.14 -10.69 5.97
C SER A 109 0.16 -9.31 5.35
N GLU A 110 0.61 -8.34 6.13
CA GLU A 110 0.73 -6.95 5.71
C GLU A 110 2.13 -6.43 6.02
N ARG A 111 2.75 -5.73 5.06
CA ARG A 111 4.03 -5.06 5.28
C ARG A 111 4.08 -3.69 4.62
N VAL A 112 4.80 -2.76 5.25
CA VAL A 112 5.11 -1.46 4.65
C VAL A 112 6.23 -1.63 3.64
N VAL A 113 6.03 -1.11 2.43
CA VAL A 113 7.01 -1.13 1.33
C VAL A 113 7.79 0.19 1.31
N ALA A 114 7.09 1.32 1.45
CA ALA A 114 7.68 2.65 1.61
C ALA A 114 6.69 3.59 2.30
N GLU A 115 7.18 4.68 2.86
CA GLU A 115 6.35 5.65 3.57
C GLU A 115 6.80 7.11 3.34
N GLY A 116 5.84 8.03 3.37
CA GLY A 116 6.04 9.45 3.16
C GLY A 116 6.78 9.74 1.86
N ALA A 117 7.84 10.55 1.93
CA ALA A 117 8.63 10.94 0.77
C ALA A 117 9.37 9.77 0.08
N ALA A 118 9.51 8.62 0.76
CA ALA A 118 10.13 7.45 0.15
C ALA A 118 9.21 6.76 -0.89
N ILE A 119 7.91 7.09 -0.91
CA ILE A 119 6.96 6.53 -1.89
C ILE A 119 7.40 6.88 -3.32
N ALA A 120 7.82 8.11 -3.58
CA ALA A 120 8.29 8.54 -4.89
C ALA A 120 9.58 7.83 -5.36
N ALA A 121 10.31 7.21 -4.44
CA ALA A 121 11.57 6.53 -4.71
C ALA A 121 11.40 5.01 -4.89
N ILE A 122 10.17 4.48 -4.84
CA ILE A 122 9.92 3.07 -5.11
C ILE A 122 10.36 2.75 -6.53
N THR A 123 11.31 1.83 -6.66
CA THR A 123 11.81 1.39 -7.96
C THR A 123 11.11 0.12 -8.44
N GLU A 124 11.17 -0.14 -9.75
CA GLU A 124 10.73 -1.41 -10.35
C GLU A 124 11.38 -2.63 -9.67
N GLU A 125 12.67 -2.54 -9.34
CA GLU A 125 13.40 -3.62 -8.66
C GLU A 125 12.83 -3.91 -7.26
N GLN A 126 12.46 -2.87 -6.50
CA GLN A 126 11.82 -3.05 -5.20
C GLN A 126 10.43 -3.68 -5.32
N VAL A 127 9.66 -3.30 -6.34
CA VAL A 127 8.36 -3.92 -6.64
C VAL A 127 8.54 -5.39 -7.02
N LEU A 128 9.52 -5.70 -7.89
CA LEU A 128 9.80 -7.08 -8.29
C LEU A 128 10.25 -7.94 -7.11
N ALA A 129 11.19 -7.44 -6.30
CA ALA A 129 11.63 -8.12 -5.08
C ALA A 129 10.46 -8.39 -4.13
N PHE A 130 9.56 -7.40 -3.98
CA PHE A 130 8.33 -7.58 -3.21
C PHE A 130 7.47 -8.73 -3.74
N LEU A 131 7.23 -8.77 -5.06
CA LEU A 131 6.38 -9.77 -5.72
C LEU A 131 6.99 -11.18 -5.65
N LEU A 132 8.31 -11.31 -5.80
CA LEU A 132 9.01 -12.58 -5.71
C LEU A 132 8.90 -13.20 -4.31
N GLU A 133 9.03 -12.39 -3.27
CA GLU A 133 8.79 -12.85 -1.90
C GLU A 133 7.31 -13.16 -1.65
N ALA A 134 6.42 -12.33 -2.20
CA ALA A 134 4.98 -12.46 -2.00
C ALA A 134 4.38 -13.69 -2.68
N VAL A 135 4.99 -14.19 -3.76
CA VAL A 135 4.46 -15.34 -4.52
C VAL A 135 4.80 -16.69 -3.88
N VAL A 136 5.79 -16.75 -2.98
CA VAL A 136 6.28 -17.99 -2.36
C VAL A 136 5.14 -18.88 -1.80
N PRO A 137 4.16 -18.35 -1.01
CA PRO A 137 3.11 -19.17 -0.42
C PRO A 137 2.14 -19.80 -1.43
N PHE A 138 2.17 -19.38 -2.70
CA PHE A 138 1.29 -19.87 -3.76
C PHE A 138 1.94 -20.95 -4.63
N VAL A 139 3.25 -21.19 -4.44
CA VAL A 139 4.05 -22.14 -5.23
C VAL A 139 4.63 -23.29 -4.41
N GLU A 140 4.70 -23.14 -3.08
CA GLU A 140 5.01 -24.22 -2.12
C GLU A 140 3.81 -25.16 -1.88
#